data_AF-A0ABD6E7I7-F1
#
_entry.id   AF-A0ABD6E7I7-F1
#
_cell.length_a   1.000
_cell.length_b   1.000
_cell.length_c   1.000
_cell.angle_alpha   90.00
_cell.angle_beta   90.00
_cell.angle_gamma   90.00
#
_symmetry.space_group_name_H-M   'P 1'
#
loop_
_entity.id
_entity.type
_entity.pdbx_description
1 polymer ?
#
loop_
_entity_poly.entity_id
_entity_poly.type
_entity_poly.pdbx_seq_one_letter_code
_entity_poly.pdbx_strand_id
1 'polypeptide(L)'
;MTSSQRRNTCSLQLNAAQASLVRKTWAHARSQGALEPAMSIFRNSFFKSADIRTMMMSGSKNLGHERLKQHAKDFTEIMDKIIGGLDSLDSVIDDLRRAGRAHAAMALSQCDSQFRAAHFDHFASAMIERTLEWGEKKDRIETTQMGWTRIVLFVVEHMKDGFQEAVREERRARQQKMRSAADLQSAHCSLGEKNSAPVDGSEVRMQRDVIRRIRTVDDM
;
A
#
# COMPACT_ATOMS: atom_id res chain seq x y z
N MET A 1 -8.23 -2.43 30.14
CA MET A 1 -9.16 -1.30 29.92
C MET A 1 -9.08 -0.88 28.46
N THR A 2 -10.19 -1.13 27.76
CA THR A 2 -10.66 -0.67 26.45
C THR A 2 -9.72 0.13 25.54
N SER A 3 -9.28 -0.51 24.45
CA SER A 3 -8.89 0.15 23.20
C SER A 3 -9.73 -0.41 22.03
N SER A 4 -11.06 -0.43 22.23
CA SER A 4 -12.04 -0.55 21.14
C SER A 4 -12.42 0.85 20.68
N GLN A 5 -11.44 1.59 20.14
CA GLN A 5 -11.74 2.78 19.37
C GLN A 5 -12.31 2.30 18.04
N ARG A 6 -13.64 2.36 17.97
CA ARG A 6 -14.50 2.20 16.80
C ARG A 6 -13.76 2.53 15.51
N ARG A 7 -13.31 1.50 14.77
CA ARG A 7 -13.19 1.62 13.32
C ARG A 7 -14.63 1.75 12.84
N ASN A 8 -15.07 2.94 12.50
CA ASN A 8 -16.27 3.11 11.70
C ASN A 8 -15.98 2.43 10.35
N THR A 9 -16.24 1.13 10.27
CA THR A 9 -16.21 0.37 9.02
C THR A 9 -17.26 1.00 8.13
N CYS A 10 -16.83 1.61 7.03
CA CYS A 10 -17.71 2.13 6.00
C CYS A 10 -18.48 0.93 5.42
N SER A 11 -19.64 0.58 6.00
CA SER A 11 -20.44 -0.52 5.48
C SER A 11 -20.94 -0.12 4.10
N LEU A 12 -20.70 -0.96 3.09
CA LEU A 12 -21.19 -0.70 1.74
C LEU A 12 -22.73 -0.67 1.75
N GLN A 13 -23.31 0.52 1.67
CA GLN A 13 -24.76 0.72 1.65
C GLN A 13 -25.23 1.12 0.25
N LEU A 14 -25.86 0.17 -0.43
CA LEU A 14 -26.55 0.37 -1.69
C LEU A 14 -28.04 0.19 -1.48
N ASN A 15 -28.85 1.09 -2.04
CA ASN A 15 -30.29 0.83 -2.12
C ASN A 15 -30.59 -0.22 -3.21
N ALA A 16 -31.81 -0.76 -3.21
CA ALA A 16 -32.19 -1.84 -4.13
C ALA A 16 -32.03 -1.45 -5.62
N ALA A 17 -32.34 -0.21 -5.98
CA ALA A 17 -32.18 0.27 -7.35
C ALA A 17 -30.70 0.33 -7.76
N GLN A 18 -29.84 0.86 -6.89
CA GLN A 18 -28.39 0.91 -7.09
C GLN A 18 -27.80 -0.49 -7.24
N ALA A 19 -28.16 -1.42 -6.35
CA ALA A 19 -27.67 -2.79 -6.39
C ALA A 19 -28.07 -3.50 -7.71
N SER A 20 -29.32 -3.31 -8.16
CA SER A 20 -29.80 -3.87 -9.43
C SER A 20 -29.06 -3.29 -10.64
N LEU A 21 -28.90 -1.96 -10.69
CA LEU A 21 -28.22 -1.27 -11.81
C LEU A 21 -26.73 -1.61 -11.87
N VAL A 22 -26.05 -1.66 -10.73
CA VAL A 22 -24.65 -2.11 -10.65
C VAL A 22 -24.52 -3.53 -11.20
N ARG A 23 -25.34 -4.48 -10.74
CA ARG A 23 -25.31 -5.87 -11.23
C ARG A 23 -25.50 -5.93 -12.75
N LYS A 24 -26.47 -5.19 -13.28
CA LYS A 24 -26.74 -5.12 -14.72
C LYS A 24 -25.54 -4.57 -15.51
N THR A 25 -25.00 -3.43 -15.08
CA THR A 25 -23.89 -2.78 -15.78
C THR A 25 -22.57 -3.53 -15.64
N TRP A 26 -22.35 -4.22 -14.52
CA TRP A 26 -21.22 -5.14 -14.33
C TRP A 26 -21.29 -6.32 -15.30
N ALA A 27 -22.45 -6.99 -15.40
CA ALA A 27 -22.63 -8.09 -16.34
C ALA A 27 -22.36 -7.66 -17.80
N HIS A 28 -22.82 -6.46 -18.17
CA HIS A 28 -22.49 -5.88 -19.48
C HIS A 28 -20.98 -5.61 -19.65
N ALA A 29 -20.29 -5.11 -18.62
CA ALA A 29 -18.85 -4.89 -18.70
C ALA A 29 -18.07 -6.21 -18.81
N ARG A 30 -18.49 -7.25 -18.07
CA ARG A 30 -17.91 -8.60 -18.09
C ARG A 30 -18.07 -9.31 -19.43
N SER A 31 -19.10 -8.98 -20.22
CA SER A 31 -19.31 -9.61 -21.53
C SER A 31 -18.26 -9.23 -22.58
N GLN A 32 -17.43 -8.22 -22.31
CA GLN A 32 -16.35 -7.78 -23.22
C GLN A 32 -15.15 -8.74 -23.24
N GLY A 33 -15.03 -9.63 -22.26
CA GLY A 33 -13.97 -10.65 -22.24
C GLY A 33 -13.71 -11.21 -20.84
N ALA A 34 -13.00 -12.34 -20.80
CA ALA A 34 -12.79 -13.10 -19.55
C ALA A 34 -12.17 -12.28 -18.41
N LEU A 35 -11.31 -11.31 -18.72
CA LEU A 35 -10.65 -10.42 -17.74
C LEU A 35 -11.09 -8.96 -17.86
N GLU A 36 -12.11 -8.66 -18.67
CA GLU A 36 -12.69 -7.31 -18.72
C GLU A 36 -13.85 -7.21 -17.72
N PRO A 37 -14.07 -6.07 -17.06
CA PRO A 37 -13.43 -4.77 -17.30
C PRO A 37 -12.12 -4.55 -16.53
N ALA A 38 -11.64 -5.52 -15.75
CA ALA A 38 -10.47 -5.34 -14.88
C ALA A 38 -9.22 -4.91 -15.67
N MET A 39 -8.95 -5.55 -16.81
CA MET A 39 -7.83 -5.19 -17.69
C MET A 39 -7.90 -3.73 -18.18
N SER A 40 -9.06 -3.27 -18.64
CA SER A 40 -9.22 -1.88 -19.08
C SER A 40 -9.13 -0.87 -17.93
N ILE A 41 -9.59 -1.22 -16.72
CA ILE A 41 -9.41 -0.38 -15.52
C ILE A 41 -7.92 -0.20 -15.20
N PHE A 42 -7.15 -1.29 -15.11
CA PHE A 42 -5.71 -1.20 -14.83
C PHE A 42 -4.97 -0.42 -15.92
N ARG A 43 -5.30 -0.64 -17.20
CA ARG A 43 -4.73 0.16 -18.29
C ARG A 43 -5.09 1.64 -18.15
N ASN A 44 -6.32 1.98 -17.76
CA ASN A 44 -6.71 3.37 -17.52
C ASN A 44 -5.89 3.99 -16.37
N SER A 45 -5.61 3.21 -15.31
CA SER A 45 -4.77 3.67 -14.20
C SER A 45 -3.32 4.01 -14.61
N PHE A 46 -2.79 3.37 -15.65
CA PHE A 46 -1.48 3.71 -16.21
C PHE A 46 -1.43 5.09 -16.85
N PHE A 47 -2.56 5.57 -17.37
CA PHE A 47 -2.69 6.94 -17.87
C PHE A 47 -2.89 7.95 -16.73
N LYS A 48 -3.50 7.53 -15.62
CA LYS A 48 -3.60 8.36 -14.40
C LYS A 48 -2.28 8.56 -13.71
N SER A 49 -1.41 7.55 -13.72
CA SER A 49 -0.09 7.61 -13.10
C SER A 49 0.88 6.68 -13.82
N ALA A 50 1.92 7.28 -14.40
CA ALA A 50 3.01 6.55 -15.03
C ALA A 50 3.73 5.62 -14.04
N ASP A 51 3.79 5.97 -12.75
CA ASP A 51 4.39 5.14 -11.70
C ASP A 51 3.66 3.80 -11.55
N ILE A 52 2.32 3.79 -11.65
CA ILE A 52 1.55 2.54 -11.61
C ILE A 52 1.98 1.62 -12.76
N ARG A 53 2.16 2.20 -13.96
CA ARG A 53 2.64 1.45 -15.12
C ARG A 53 4.05 0.92 -14.89
N THR A 54 4.96 1.76 -14.39
CA THR A 54 6.35 1.38 -14.13
C THR A 54 6.43 0.23 -13.14
N MET A 55 5.70 0.31 -12.02
CA MET A 55 5.64 -0.77 -11.03
C MET A 55 5.01 -2.05 -11.60
N MET A 56 3.85 -1.93 -12.26
CA MET A 56 3.12 -3.07 -12.82
C MET A 56 3.87 -3.78 -13.93
N MET A 57 4.62 -3.04 -14.75
CA MET A 57 5.35 -3.58 -15.90
C MET A 57 6.85 -3.82 -15.62
N SER A 58 7.30 -3.64 -14.38
CA SER A 58 8.70 -3.85 -13.99
C SER A 58 9.18 -5.28 -14.25
N GLY A 59 10.45 -5.41 -14.66
CA GLY A 59 11.08 -6.67 -15.04
C GLY A 59 10.99 -6.98 -16.53
N SER A 60 11.07 -8.26 -16.90
CA SER A 60 10.90 -8.66 -18.30
C SER A 60 9.46 -8.39 -18.78
N LYS A 61 9.30 -8.16 -20.08
CA LYS A 61 7.99 -7.90 -20.69
C LYS A 61 6.94 -8.97 -20.32
N ASN A 62 7.32 -10.24 -20.35
CA ASN A 62 6.43 -11.35 -19.99
C ASN A 62 6.02 -11.31 -18.52
N LEU A 63 6.97 -11.00 -17.61
CA LEU A 63 6.68 -10.92 -16.19
C LEU A 63 5.69 -9.79 -15.86
N GLY A 64 5.86 -8.62 -16.48
CA GLY A 64 4.92 -7.51 -16.31
C GLY A 64 3.51 -7.84 -16.79
N HIS A 65 3.38 -8.53 -17.94
CA HIS A 65 2.08 -8.94 -18.47
C HIS A 65 1.40 -10.01 -17.61
N GLU A 66 2.13 -11.01 -17.11
CA GLU A 66 1.56 -12.02 -16.21
C GLU A 66 1.14 -11.40 -14.86
N ARG A 67 1.91 -10.44 -14.33
CA ARG A 67 1.55 -9.69 -13.13
C ARG A 67 0.23 -8.92 -13.31
N LEU A 68 0.09 -8.20 -14.44
CA LEU A 68 -1.14 -7.48 -14.77
C LEU A 68 -2.33 -8.43 -14.94
N LYS A 69 -2.13 -9.57 -15.61
CA LYS A 69 -3.15 -10.60 -15.79
C LYS A 69 -3.61 -11.17 -14.44
N GLN A 70 -2.68 -11.43 -13.52
CA GLN A 70 -3.02 -11.90 -12.19
C GLN A 70 -3.81 -10.86 -11.40
N HIS A 71 -3.39 -9.58 -11.42
CA HIS A 71 -4.15 -8.50 -10.78
C HIS A 71 -5.56 -8.38 -11.34
N ALA A 72 -5.73 -8.51 -12.66
CA ALA A 72 -7.04 -8.48 -13.29
C ALA A 72 -7.95 -9.64 -12.83
N LYS A 73 -7.39 -10.85 -12.65
CA LYS A 73 -8.13 -12.00 -12.10
C LYS A 73 -8.54 -11.76 -10.65
N ASP A 74 -7.58 -11.45 -9.79
CA ASP A 74 -7.82 -11.26 -8.35
C ASP A 74 -8.86 -10.15 -8.11
N PHE A 75 -8.74 -9.04 -8.87
CA PHE A 75 -9.70 -7.95 -8.81
C PHE A 75 -11.09 -8.37 -9.30
N THR A 76 -11.17 -9.13 -10.40
CA THR A 76 -12.45 -9.64 -10.92
C THR A 76 -13.15 -10.52 -9.90
N GLU A 77 -12.42 -11.44 -9.26
CA GLU A 77 -12.96 -12.32 -8.23
C GLU A 77 -13.51 -11.53 -7.04
N ILE A 78 -12.77 -10.55 -6.51
CA ILE A 78 -13.23 -9.70 -5.42
C ILE A 78 -14.49 -8.91 -5.81
N MET A 79 -14.52 -8.34 -7.02
CA MET A 79 -15.67 -7.57 -7.50
C MET A 79 -16.90 -8.45 -7.73
N ASP A 80 -16.72 -9.67 -8.25
CA ASP A 80 -17.81 -10.65 -8.42
C ASP A 80 -18.43 -11.02 -7.06
N LYS A 81 -17.62 -11.17 -6.00
CA LYS A 81 -18.13 -11.39 -4.64
C LYS A 81 -18.94 -10.19 -4.12
N ILE A 82 -18.42 -8.97 -4.28
CA ILE A 82 -19.10 -7.73 -3.86
C ILE A 82 -20.46 -7.58 -4.57
N ILE A 83 -20.48 -7.79 -5.88
CA ILE A 83 -21.63 -7.50 -6.73
C ILE A 83 -22.65 -8.63 -6.70
N GLY A 84 -22.20 -9.88 -6.58
CA GLY A 84 -23.04 -11.06 -6.41
C GLY A 84 -23.81 -11.04 -5.10
N GLY A 85 -23.31 -10.34 -4.07
CA GLY A 85 -23.94 -10.28 -2.75
C GLY A 85 -24.01 -11.65 -2.06
N LEU A 86 -23.14 -12.58 -2.47
CA LEU A 86 -23.15 -13.99 -2.06
C LEU A 86 -22.30 -14.25 -0.80
N ASP A 87 -21.34 -13.38 -0.49
CA ASP A 87 -20.42 -13.53 0.64
C ASP A 87 -20.73 -12.54 1.78
N SER A 88 -20.33 -12.91 3.01
CA SER A 88 -20.29 -11.93 4.09
C SER A 88 -19.33 -10.80 3.72
N LEU A 89 -19.77 -9.55 3.85
CA LEU A 89 -18.92 -8.38 3.56
C LEU A 89 -17.61 -8.42 4.36
N ASP A 90 -17.61 -9.05 5.55
CA ASP A 90 -16.41 -9.26 6.35
C ASP A 90 -15.33 -10.06 5.61
N SER A 91 -15.70 -11.15 4.93
CA SER A 91 -14.74 -11.94 4.15
C SER A 91 -14.15 -11.13 2.99
N VAL A 92 -14.97 -10.30 2.34
CA VAL A 92 -14.52 -9.42 1.26
C VAL A 92 -13.59 -8.33 1.81
N ILE A 93 -13.91 -7.75 2.96
CA ILE A 93 -13.06 -6.77 3.64
C ILE A 93 -11.70 -7.38 3.96
N ASP A 94 -11.66 -8.63 4.44
CA ASP A 94 -10.40 -9.32 4.72
C ASP A 94 -9.58 -9.56 3.44
N ASP A 95 -10.22 -9.94 2.34
CA ASP A 95 -9.56 -10.08 1.02
C ASP A 95 -8.98 -8.75 0.53
N LEU A 96 -9.75 -7.65 0.62
CA LEU A 96 -9.32 -6.31 0.25
C LEU A 96 -8.13 -5.82 1.12
N ARG A 97 -8.21 -6.02 2.44
CA ARG A 97 -7.11 -5.67 3.36
C ARG A 97 -5.87 -6.49 3.05
N ARG A 98 -6.01 -7.78 2.76
CA ARG A 98 -4.89 -8.66 2.37
C ARG A 98 -4.24 -8.19 1.08
N ALA A 99 -5.03 -7.85 0.06
CA ALA A 99 -4.53 -7.28 -1.18
C ALA A 99 -3.78 -5.95 -0.93
N GLY A 100 -4.32 -5.07 -0.09
CA GLY A 100 -3.65 -3.84 0.34
C GLY A 100 -2.31 -4.08 1.05
N ARG A 101 -2.27 -5.04 1.97
CA ARG A 101 -1.05 -5.45 2.70
C ARG A 101 0.05 -5.94 1.76
N ALA A 102 -0.29 -6.68 0.70
CA ALA A 102 0.69 -7.17 -0.28
C ALA A 102 1.45 -6.01 -0.98
N HIS A 103 0.80 -4.87 -1.17
CA HIS A 103 1.44 -3.69 -1.76
C HIS A 103 2.40 -2.96 -0.80
N ALA A 104 2.31 -3.21 0.51
CA ALA A 104 3.21 -2.59 1.50
C ALA A 104 4.65 -3.09 1.37
N ALA A 105 4.86 -4.32 0.91
CA ALA A 105 6.20 -4.86 0.65
C ALA A 105 6.93 -4.06 -0.44
N MET A 106 6.20 -3.62 -1.48
CA MET A 106 6.74 -2.80 -2.56
C MET A 106 7.05 -1.37 -2.11
N ALA A 107 6.27 -0.84 -1.16
CA ALA A 107 6.50 0.46 -0.55
C ALA A 107 7.80 0.53 0.27
N LEU A 108 8.55 -0.57 0.42
CA LEU A 108 9.79 -0.56 1.19
C LEU A 108 10.99 -0.97 0.34
N SER A 109 10.76 -1.24 -0.95
CA SER A 109 11.83 -1.45 -1.93
C SER A 109 12.55 -0.12 -2.21
N GLN A 110 13.88 -0.15 -2.34
CA GLN A 110 14.70 1.01 -2.70
C GLN A 110 14.65 1.30 -4.21
N CYS A 111 13.48 1.14 -4.84
CA CYS A 111 13.29 1.44 -6.25
C CYS A 111 12.75 2.87 -6.40
N ASP A 112 13.12 3.56 -7.49
CA ASP A 112 12.70 4.94 -7.77
C ASP A 112 11.18 5.14 -7.80
N SER A 113 10.41 4.06 -8.02
CA SER A 113 8.94 4.06 -7.97
C SER A 113 8.43 3.26 -6.76
N GLN A 114 8.40 3.91 -5.60
CA GLN A 114 7.85 3.34 -4.37
C GLN A 114 6.32 3.33 -4.42
N PHE A 115 5.69 2.21 -4.05
CA PHE A 115 4.24 2.18 -3.91
C PHE A 115 3.78 3.08 -2.74
N ARG A 116 2.81 3.94 -3.01
CA ARG A 116 2.20 4.91 -2.06
C ARG A 116 0.67 4.79 -2.06
N ALA A 117 0.04 5.21 -0.95
CA ALA A 117 -1.42 5.19 -0.82
C ALA A 117 -2.15 5.97 -1.94
N ALA A 118 -1.53 7.04 -2.47
CA ALA A 118 -2.09 7.83 -3.57
C ALA A 118 -2.32 7.04 -4.86
N HIS A 119 -1.61 5.93 -5.09
CA HIS A 119 -1.85 5.08 -6.26
C HIS A 119 -3.22 4.38 -6.19
N PHE A 120 -3.74 4.10 -4.99
CA PHE A 120 -5.12 3.62 -4.84
C PHE A 120 -6.13 4.70 -5.23
N ASP A 121 -5.83 5.98 -4.97
CA ASP A 121 -6.71 7.10 -5.35
C ASP A 121 -6.70 7.30 -6.88
N HIS A 122 -5.53 7.18 -7.53
CA HIS A 122 -5.44 7.16 -9.00
C HIS A 122 -6.18 5.96 -9.61
N PHE A 123 -6.09 4.78 -8.99
CA PHE A 123 -6.84 3.59 -9.40
C PHE A 123 -8.35 3.79 -9.25
N ALA A 124 -8.82 4.36 -8.14
CA ALA A 124 -10.22 4.70 -7.94
C ALA A 124 -10.75 5.65 -9.01
N SER A 125 -10.00 6.72 -9.30
CA SER A 125 -10.34 7.66 -10.37
C SER A 125 -10.43 6.95 -11.73
N ALA A 126 -9.45 6.11 -12.06
CA ALA A 126 -9.45 5.34 -13.30
C ALA A 126 -10.67 4.41 -13.40
N MET A 127 -11.04 3.75 -12.31
CA MET A 127 -12.19 2.85 -12.26
C MET A 127 -13.52 3.60 -12.41
N ILE A 128 -13.70 4.71 -11.70
CA ILE A 128 -14.89 5.57 -11.78
C ILE A 128 -15.12 6.08 -13.21
N GLU A 129 -14.05 6.40 -13.94
CA GLU A 129 -14.17 6.78 -15.35
C GLU A 129 -14.62 5.61 -16.23
N ARG A 130 -14.10 4.40 -16.00
CA ARG A 130 -14.55 3.21 -16.74
C ARG A 130 -16.02 2.92 -16.47
N THR A 131 -16.52 3.13 -15.24
CA THR A 131 -17.92 2.82 -14.91
C THR A 131 -18.93 3.66 -15.68
N LEU A 132 -18.55 4.87 -16.13
CA LEU A 132 -19.39 5.74 -16.97
C LEU A 132 -19.65 5.14 -18.36
N GLU A 133 -18.84 4.17 -18.79
CA GLU A 133 -18.96 3.52 -20.10
C GLU A 133 -19.70 2.18 -20.05
N TRP A 134 -20.10 1.71 -18.87
CA TRP A 134 -20.73 0.40 -18.72
C TRP A 134 -22.25 0.47 -18.83
N GLY A 135 -22.84 -0.59 -19.38
CA GLY A 135 -24.28 -0.68 -19.64
C GLY A 135 -24.73 0.07 -20.89
N GLU A 136 -26.03 -0.09 -21.18
CA GLU A 136 -26.71 0.66 -22.23
C GLU A 136 -26.80 2.15 -21.86
N LYS A 137 -26.97 3.02 -22.85
CA LYS A 137 -27.07 4.48 -22.64
C LYS A 137 -28.14 4.86 -21.60
N LYS A 138 -29.25 4.12 -21.54
CA LYS A 138 -30.35 4.34 -20.57
C LYS A 138 -29.99 3.98 -19.12
N ASP A 139 -29.00 3.12 -18.92
CA ASP A 139 -28.57 2.66 -17.61
C ASP A 139 -27.46 3.56 -17.02
N ARG A 140 -26.88 4.44 -17.84
CA ARG A 140 -25.81 5.39 -17.47
C ARG A 140 -26.39 6.65 -16.83
N ILE A 141 -27.04 6.47 -15.69
CA ILE A 141 -27.72 7.51 -14.92
C ILE A 141 -27.02 7.75 -13.59
N GLU A 142 -27.35 8.87 -12.95
CA GLU A 142 -26.79 9.27 -11.65
C GLU A 142 -26.90 8.16 -10.59
N THR A 143 -28.06 7.50 -10.49
CA THR A 143 -28.26 6.39 -9.55
C THR A 143 -27.25 5.27 -9.72
N THR A 144 -26.99 4.84 -10.97
CA THR A 144 -25.99 3.81 -11.28
C THR A 144 -24.59 4.29 -10.90
N GLN A 145 -24.26 5.53 -11.24
CA GLN A 145 -22.94 6.10 -10.96
C GLN A 145 -22.70 6.28 -9.46
N MET A 146 -23.70 6.69 -8.68
CA MET A 146 -23.60 6.73 -7.22
C MET A 146 -23.34 5.34 -6.62
N GLY A 147 -23.97 4.31 -7.17
CA GLY A 147 -23.73 2.92 -6.76
C GLY A 147 -22.28 2.51 -7.02
N TRP A 148 -21.77 2.76 -8.24
CA TRP A 148 -20.38 2.49 -8.58
C TRP A 148 -19.38 3.27 -7.73
N THR A 149 -19.59 4.57 -7.54
CA THR A 149 -18.70 5.39 -6.70
C THR A 149 -18.61 4.83 -5.27
N ARG A 150 -19.73 4.41 -4.67
CA ARG A 150 -19.72 3.80 -3.33
C ARG A 150 -18.93 2.50 -3.29
N ILE A 151 -19.08 1.64 -4.28
CA ILE A 151 -18.32 0.38 -4.37
C ILE A 151 -16.83 0.67 -4.54
N VAL A 152 -16.47 1.58 -5.45
CA VAL A 152 -15.07 1.93 -5.70
C VAL A 152 -14.42 2.47 -4.43
N LEU A 153 -15.08 3.41 -3.75
CA LEU A 153 -14.61 3.98 -2.49
C LEU A 153 -14.44 2.90 -1.41
N PHE A 154 -15.43 2.02 -1.25
CA PHE A 154 -15.35 0.87 -0.33
C PHE A 154 -14.13 -0.02 -0.61
N VAL A 155 -13.91 -0.39 -1.88
CA VAL A 155 -12.77 -1.21 -2.30
C VAL A 155 -11.45 -0.53 -1.95
N VAL A 156 -11.24 0.71 -2.38
CA VAL A 156 -9.95 1.38 -2.17
C VAL A 156 -9.72 1.79 -0.73
N GLU A 157 -10.77 2.11 0.03
CA GLU A 157 -10.67 2.40 1.47
C GLU A 157 -10.12 1.18 2.22
N HIS A 158 -10.68 -0.01 1.99
CA HIS A 158 -10.21 -1.22 2.66
C HIS A 158 -8.83 -1.69 2.19
N MET A 159 -8.48 -1.50 0.91
CA MET A 159 -7.11 -1.73 0.44
C MET A 159 -6.12 -0.75 1.08
N LYS A 160 -6.45 0.55 1.15
CA LYS A 160 -5.62 1.57 1.81
C LYS A 160 -5.42 1.26 3.28
N ASP A 161 -6.48 0.83 3.96
CA ASP A 161 -6.45 0.40 5.35
C ASP A 161 -5.44 -0.73 5.58
N GLY A 162 -5.54 -1.81 4.80
CA GLY A 162 -4.61 -2.94 4.87
C GLY A 162 -3.17 -2.52 4.57
N PHE A 163 -2.97 -1.72 3.53
CA PHE A 163 -1.67 -1.17 3.17
C PHE A 163 -1.03 -0.36 4.31
N GLN A 164 -1.76 0.63 4.84
CA GLN A 164 -1.26 1.50 5.91
C GLN A 164 -1.00 0.73 7.20
N GLU A 165 -1.82 -0.28 7.50
CA GLU A 165 -1.62 -1.14 8.65
C GLU A 165 -0.31 -1.93 8.54
N ALA A 166 -0.05 -2.58 7.41
CA ALA A 166 1.21 -3.28 7.17
C ALA A 166 2.43 -2.33 7.22
N VAL A 167 2.34 -1.15 6.61
CA VAL A 167 3.43 -0.15 6.66
C VAL A 167 3.70 0.28 8.11
N ARG A 168 2.66 0.46 8.94
CA ARG A 168 2.81 0.80 10.36
C ARG A 168 3.43 -0.33 11.18
N GLU A 169 2.99 -1.57 10.96
CA GLU A 169 3.53 -2.76 11.63
C GLU A 169 5.03 -2.93 11.36
N GLU A 170 5.44 -2.83 10.10
CA GLU A 170 6.84 -2.98 9.70
C GLU A 170 7.73 -1.85 10.25
N ARG A 171 7.24 -0.61 10.27
CA ARG A 171 7.95 0.51 10.92
C ARG A 171 8.17 0.26 12.40
N ARG A 172 7.15 -0.25 13.11
CA ARG A 172 7.26 -0.59 14.54
C ARG A 172 8.25 -1.73 14.76
N ALA A 173 8.20 -2.77 13.93
CA ALA A 173 9.13 -3.90 14.00
C ALA A 173 10.59 -3.47 13.80
N ARG A 174 10.86 -2.56 12.86
CA ARG A 174 12.20 -1.98 12.65
C ARG A 174 12.68 -1.19 13.86
N GLN A 175 11.83 -0.34 14.44
CA GLN A 175 12.16 0.43 15.63
C GLN A 175 12.45 -0.47 16.83
N GLN A 176 11.68 -1.54 17.01
CA GLN A 176 11.92 -2.53 18.06
C GLN A 176 13.26 -3.25 17.88
N LYS A 177 13.60 -3.67 16.65
CA LYS A 177 14.90 -4.29 16.33
C LYS A 177 16.08 -3.35 16.61
N MET A 178 15.97 -2.07 16.25
CA MET A 178 17.02 -1.09 16.53
C MET A 178 17.19 -0.84 18.03
N ARG A 179 16.10 -0.78 18.79
CA ARG A 179 16.16 -0.66 20.25
C ARG A 179 16.81 -1.89 20.90
N SER A 180 16.40 -3.10 20.51
CA SER A 180 17.02 -4.32 21.05
C SER A 180 18.50 -4.44 20.71
N ALA A 181 18.92 -3.98 19.52
CA ALA A 181 20.33 -3.96 19.14
C ALA A 181 21.14 -2.95 19.97
N ALA A 182 20.58 -1.75 20.22
CA ALA A 182 21.20 -0.75 21.08
C ALA A 182 21.32 -1.22 22.54
N ASP A 183 20.30 -1.90 23.06
CA ASP A 183 20.30 -2.44 24.43
C ASP A 183 21.37 -3.55 24.59
N LEU A 184 21.50 -4.45 23.61
CA LEU A 184 22.55 -5.47 23.58
C LEU A 184 23.96 -4.85 23.52
N GLN A 185 24.13 -3.80 22.73
CA GLN A 185 25.43 -3.11 22.60
C GLN A 185 25.80 -2.35 23.87
N SER A 186 24.83 -1.74 24.55
CA SER A 186 25.02 -1.11 25.87
C SER A 186 25.41 -2.13 26.95
N ALA A 187 24.75 -3.30 26.98
CA ALA A 187 25.08 -4.37 27.92
C ALA A 187 26.51 -4.94 27.69
N HIS A 188 26.95 -5.03 26.43
CA HIS A 188 28.31 -5.48 26.10
C HIS A 188 29.40 -4.45 26.50
N CYS A 189 29.14 -3.14 26.39
CA CYS A 189 30.08 -2.13 26.90
C CYS A 189 30.17 -2.13 28.43
N SER A 190 29.06 -2.37 29.14
CA SER A 190 29.04 -2.34 30.60
C SER A 190 29.72 -3.55 31.28
N LEU A 191 29.95 -4.65 30.55
CA LEU A 191 30.67 -5.84 31.04
C LEU A 191 32.19 -5.78 30.80
N GLY A 192 32.69 -4.75 30.09
CA GLY A 192 34.12 -4.55 29.79
C GLY A 192 34.94 -3.90 30.92
N GLU A 193 34.31 -3.37 31.97
CA GLU A 193 35.00 -2.67 33.06
C GLU A 193 35.19 -3.55 34.32
N LYS A 194 35.83 -4.72 34.18
CA LYS A 194 36.40 -5.44 35.33
C LYS A 194 37.70 -6.17 34.96
N ASN A 195 38.77 -5.41 34.72
CA ASN A 195 40.12 -5.74 35.21
C ASN A 195 41.15 -4.71 34.76
N SER A 196 41.46 -3.78 35.66
CA SER A 196 42.84 -3.31 35.85
C SER A 196 42.90 -2.59 37.21
N ALA A 197 43.36 -3.32 38.22
CA ALA A 197 43.84 -2.70 39.46
C ALA A 197 45.11 -1.87 39.16
N PRO A 198 45.39 -0.82 39.95
CA PRO A 198 46.46 0.13 39.66
C PRO A 198 47.80 -0.44 40.14
N VAL A 199 48.84 -0.29 39.31
CA VAL A 199 50.23 -0.38 39.77
C VAL A 199 50.84 1.02 39.67
N ASP A 200 51.22 1.45 40.86
CA ASP A 200 52.00 2.59 41.32
C ASP A 200 53.11 3.13 40.38
N GLY A 201 53.19 4.47 40.33
CA GLY A 201 54.44 5.22 40.49
C GLY A 201 55.38 5.37 39.30
N SER A 202 55.21 6.44 38.50
CA SER A 202 56.30 7.40 38.20
C SER A 202 55.80 8.61 37.38
N GLU A 203 56.00 9.80 37.94
CA GLU A 203 55.85 11.09 37.27
C GLU A 203 56.83 11.23 36.11
N VAL A 204 56.35 11.60 34.91
CA VAL A 204 57.07 12.53 34.03
C VAL A 204 56.08 13.50 33.41
N ARG A 205 56.36 14.78 33.63
CA ARG A 205 55.62 15.97 33.17
C ARG A 205 56.19 16.47 31.83
N MET A 206 55.33 17.18 31.09
CA MET A 206 55.52 17.96 29.84
C MET A 206 55.27 17.15 28.55
N GLN A 207 54.53 17.63 27.56
CA GLN A 207 54.38 19.00 27.07
C GLN A 207 53.07 19.17 26.27
N ARG A 208 52.52 20.39 26.28
CA ARG A 208 51.37 20.82 25.46
C ARG A 208 51.82 21.09 24.03
N ASP A 209 51.01 20.67 23.05
CA ASP A 209 50.83 21.29 21.72
C ASP A 209 49.35 21.03 21.34
N VAL A 210 48.42 21.98 21.22
CA VAL A 210 48.31 23.23 20.44
C VAL A 210 48.24 22.98 18.92
N ILE A 211 47.04 23.29 18.36
CA ILE A 211 46.74 23.70 16.94
C ILE A 211 46.62 22.54 15.91
N ARG A 212 45.67 22.47 14.95
CA ARG A 212 44.72 23.42 14.34
C ARG A 212 43.55 22.67 13.65
N ARG A 213 42.39 23.33 13.58
CA ARG A 213 41.35 23.08 12.56
C ARG A 213 41.87 23.44 11.16
N ILE A 214 41.57 22.63 10.16
CA ILE A 214 41.65 23.03 8.74
C ILE A 214 40.21 23.22 8.22
N ARG A 215 39.95 24.46 7.77
CA ARG A 215 38.89 24.85 6.83
C ARG A 215 39.56 25.05 5.47
N THR A 216 38.88 24.64 4.40
CA THR A 216 39.05 25.08 2.99
C THR A 216 37.62 25.05 2.45
N VAL A 217 36.86 26.15 2.40
CA VAL A 217 36.89 27.31 1.47
C VAL A 217 36.85 26.88 0.00
N ASP A 218 35.76 27.30 -0.64
CA ASP A 218 35.45 27.33 -2.07
C ASP A 218 36.54 28.02 -2.90
N ASP A 219 36.72 27.57 -4.15
CA ASP A 219 36.62 28.40 -5.36
C ASP A 219 37.03 27.59 -6.61
N MET A 220 36.05 27.31 -7.47
CA MET A 220 36.04 27.57 -8.92
C MET A 220 34.68 27.23 -9.53
#